data_AF-A0A9E2RMN3-F1
#
_entry.id   AF-A0A9E2RMN3-F1
#
_cell.length_a   1.000
_cell.length_b   1.000
_cell.length_c   1.000
_cell.angle_alpha   90.00
_cell.angle_beta   90.00
_cell.angle_gamma   90.00
#
_symmetry.space_group_name_H-M   'P 1'
#
loop_
_entity.id
_entity.type
_entity.pdbx_description
1 polymer ?
#
loop_
_entity_poly.entity_id
_entity_poly.type
_entity_poly.pdbx_seq_one_letter_code
_entity_poly.pdbx_strand_id
1 'polypeptide(L)' 'MTDDTSRPAAARRDEYSLTIMDVAARHEAAGFPRTIRTLQRYCAKGHLDAIRQETPFGDQFLITPASVTRHHLAQI' A
#
# COMPACT_ATOMS: atom_id res chain seq x y z
N MET A 1 -8.28 3.42 42.02
CA MET A 1 -9.15 3.41 40.83
C MET A 1 -8.23 3.56 39.65
N THR A 2 -8.00 2.48 38.93
CA THR A 2 -7.02 2.36 37.85
C THR A 2 -7.78 2.44 36.53
N ASP A 3 -7.80 3.63 35.92
CA ASP A 3 -8.22 3.78 34.52
C ASP A 3 -6.93 3.78 33.68
N ASP A 4 -6.54 2.58 33.29
CA ASP A 4 -5.49 2.31 32.31
C ASP A 4 -6.10 2.35 30.90
N THR A 5 -5.26 2.69 29.92
CA THR A 5 -5.46 2.63 28.46
C THR A 5 -6.11 3.83 27.74
N SER A 6 -5.25 4.79 27.39
CA SER A 6 -5.25 5.34 26.03
C SER A 6 -3.81 5.42 25.55
N ARG A 7 -3.30 4.28 25.05
CA ARG A 7 -2.05 4.27 24.28
C ARG A 7 -2.31 5.01 22.98
N PRO A 8 -1.51 6.04 22.61
CA PRO A 8 -1.69 6.73 21.34
C PRO A 8 -1.55 5.70 20.21
N ALA A 9 -2.56 5.70 19.35
CA ALA A 9 -2.83 4.71 18.33
C ALA A 9 -1.61 4.42 17.43
N ALA A 10 -1.44 3.15 17.06
CA ALA A 10 -0.58 2.70 15.97
C ALA A 10 -1.14 3.13 14.58
N ALA A 11 -1.65 4.36 14.48
CA ALA A 11 -2.59 4.84 13.46
C ALA A 11 -2.04 4.82 12.02
N ARG A 12 -0.72 4.76 11.82
CA ARG A 12 -0.14 4.81 10.48
C ARG A 12 0.00 3.44 9.81
N ARG A 13 0.03 2.34 10.57
CA ARG A 13 0.30 1.01 9.98
C ARG A 13 -0.96 0.38 9.38
N ASP A 14 -2.14 0.71 9.93
CA ASP A 14 -3.44 0.26 9.41
C ASP A 14 -3.78 0.86 8.03
N GLU A 15 -3.18 1.99 7.67
CA GLU A 15 -3.38 2.64 6.37
C GLU A 15 -2.72 1.86 5.23
N TYR A 16 -1.63 1.13 5.51
CA TYR A 16 -0.87 0.33 4.54
C TYR A 16 -1.39 -1.11 4.54
N SER A 17 -2.60 -1.31 4.03
CA SER A 17 -3.28 -2.61 4.07
C SER A 17 -3.11 -3.45 2.80
N LEU A 18 -2.63 -2.87 1.69
CA LEU A 18 -2.58 -3.57 0.41
C LEU A 18 -1.19 -4.11 0.10
N THR A 19 -1.12 -5.37 -0.30
CA THR A 19 0.11 -5.91 -0.86
C THR A 19 0.28 -5.50 -2.32
N ILE A 20 1.48 -5.65 -2.85
CA ILE A 20 1.72 -5.37 -4.28
C ILE A 20 0.87 -6.23 -5.22
N MET A 21 0.51 -7.44 -4.81
CA MET A 21 -0.37 -8.33 -5.57
C MET A 21 -1.80 -7.79 -5.58
N ASP A 22 -2.30 -7.29 -4.44
CA ASP A 22 -3.63 -6.68 -4.37
C ASP A 22 -3.74 -5.40 -5.20
N VAL A 23 -2.65 -4.63 -5.28
CA VAL A 23 -2.56 -3.45 -6.15
C VAL A 23 -2.60 -3.86 -7.62
N ALA A 24 -1.91 -4.94 -8.01
CA ALA A 24 -1.96 -5.48 -9.36
C ALA A 24 -3.38 -5.91 -9.76
N ALA A 25 -4.05 -6.66 -8.89
CA ALA A 25 -5.44 -7.08 -9.11
C ALA A 25 -6.39 -5.89 -9.26
N ARG A 26 -6.22 -4.82 -8.47
CA ARG A 26 -7.00 -3.57 -8.63
C ARG A 26 -6.73 -2.87 -9.95
N HIS A 27 -5.47 -2.83 -10.37
CA HIS A 27 -5.09 -2.26 -11.67
C HIS A 27 -5.72 -3.03 -12.83
N GLU A 28 -5.73 -4.35 -12.76
CA GLU A 28 -6.39 -5.22 -13.74
C GLU A 28 -7.91 -5.02 -13.73
N ALA A 29 -8.54 -4.97 -12.56
CA ALA A 29 -9.98 -4.72 -12.42
C ALA A 29 -10.40 -3.31 -12.92
N ALA A 30 -9.50 -2.33 -12.84
CA ALA A 30 -9.70 -0.99 -13.40
C ALA A 30 -9.45 -0.91 -14.91
N GLY A 31 -9.06 -2.00 -15.57
CA GLY A 31 -8.76 -2.04 -17.01
C GLY A 31 -7.35 -1.57 -17.39
N PHE A 32 -6.48 -1.32 -16.41
CA PHE A 32 -5.10 -0.86 -16.61
C PHE A 32 -4.10 -1.85 -16.01
N PRO A 33 -3.95 -3.06 -16.57
CA PRO A 33 -3.04 -4.06 -16.01
C PRO A 33 -1.61 -3.52 -15.97
N ARG A 34 -0.97 -3.70 -14.82
CA ARG A 34 0.44 -3.31 -14.58
C ARG A 34 1.19 -4.50 -14.04
N THR A 35 2.41 -4.71 -14.55
CA THR A 35 3.28 -5.76 -14.04
C THR A 35 3.76 -5.43 -12.63
N ILE A 36 4.03 -6.46 -11.82
CA ILE A 36 4.58 -6.30 -10.46
C ILE A 36 5.82 -5.41 -10.46
N ARG A 37 6.73 -5.59 -11.42
CA ARG A 37 7.94 -4.78 -11.56
C ARG A 37 7.65 -3.28 -11.82
N THR A 38 6.54 -2.96 -12.47
CA THR A 38 6.10 -1.57 -12.67
C THR A 38 5.55 -1.00 -11.38
N LEU A 39 4.73 -1.75 -10.66
CA LEU A 39 4.18 -1.35 -9.37
C LEU A 39 5.28 -1.16 -8.31
N GLN A 40 6.28 -2.05 -8.26
CA GLN A 40 7.46 -1.90 -7.40
C GLN A 40 8.20 -0.59 -7.71
N ARG A 41 8.32 -0.25 -8.99
CA ARG A 41 8.94 1.01 -9.43
C ARG A 41 8.13 2.22 -8.99
N TYR A 42 6.80 2.16 -9.06
CA TYR A 42 5.93 3.24 -8.57
C TYR A 42 6.06 3.43 -7.05
N CYS A 43 6.15 2.33 -6.29
CA CYS A 43 6.43 2.38 -4.85
C CYS A 43 7.81 3.02 -4.59
N ALA A 44 8.85 2.55 -5.28
CA ALA A 44 10.21 3.06 -5.10
C ALA A 44 10.38 4.53 -5.51
N LYS A 45 9.59 5.01 -6.49
CA LYS A 45 9.58 6.41 -6.93
C LYS A 45 8.67 7.33 -6.12
N GLY A 46 7.88 6.79 -5.18
CA GLY A 46 6.89 7.57 -4.43
C GLY A 46 5.65 7.98 -5.24
N HIS A 47 5.38 7.30 -6.36
CA HIS A 47 4.13 7.48 -7.10
C HIS A 47 2.94 6.80 -6.42
N LEU A 48 3.22 5.76 -5.64
CA LEU A 48 2.29 5.10 -4.73
C LEU A 48 2.82 5.26 -3.32
N ASP A 49 1.94 5.58 -2.37
CA ASP A 49 2.30 5.70 -0.97
C ASP A 49 2.46 4.29 -0.41
N ALA A 50 3.72 3.85 -0.31
CA ALA A 50 4.08 2.50 0.09
C ALA A 50 5.19 2.49 1.14
N ILE A 51 5.15 1.51 2.04
CA ILE A 51 6.24 1.20 2.97
C ILE A 51 6.82 -0.16 2.64
N ARG A 52 8.12 -0.32 2.89
CA ARG A 52 8.77 -1.62 2.84
C ARG A 52 8.69 -2.24 4.23
N GLN A 53 8.05 -3.40 4.32
CA GLN A 53 7.99 -4.20 5.52
C GLN A 53 8.83 -5.46 5.32
N GLU A 54 9.83 -5.64 6.18
CA GLU A 54 10.59 -6.88 6.23
C GLU A 54 9.69 -7.99 6.79
N THR A 55 9.63 -9.11 6.08
CA THR A 55 8.92 -10.32 6.50
C THR A 55 9.90 -11.48 6.56
N PRO A 56 9.58 -12.58 7.29
CA PRO A 56 10.45 -13.76 7.35
C PRO A 56 10.78 -14.38 5.97
N PHE A 57 9.96 -14.09 4.96
CA PHE A 57 10.11 -14.58 3.60
C PHE A 57 10.73 -13.55 2.64
N GLY A 58 11.14 -12.39 3.16
CA GLY A 58 11.75 -11.28 2.40
C GLY A 58 11.01 -9.95 2.58
N ASP A 59 11.48 -8.93 1.85
CA ASP A 59 10.87 -7.61 1.87
C ASP A 59 9.58 -7.57 1.05
N GLN A 60 8.52 -7.02 1.65
CA GLN A 60 7.24 -6.79 0.99
C GLN A 60 6.89 -5.31 0.98
N PHE A 61 6.27 -4.83 -0.10
CA PHE A 61 5.64 -3.52 -0.13
C PHE A 61 4.21 -3.61 0.40
N LEU A 62 3.89 -2.73 1.35
CA LEU A 62 2.54 -2.43 1.76
C LEU A 62 2.16 -1.04 1.27
N ILE A 63 0.99 -0.92 0.63
CA ILE A 63 0.54 0.26 -0.10
C ILE A 63 -0.79 0.73 0.50
N THR A 64 -1.00 2.05 0.54
CA THR A 64 -2.30 2.60 0.97
C THR A 64 -3.34 2.50 -0.16
N PRO A 65 -4.58 2.06 0.13
CA PRO A 65 -5.66 2.09 -0.87
C PRO A 65 -5.89 3.46 -1.50
N ALA A 66 -5.79 4.53 -0.68
CA ALA A 66 -6.00 5.90 -1.12
C ALA A 66 -5.02 6.34 -2.21
N SER A 67 -3.75 5.94 -2.12
CA SER A 67 -2.74 6.28 -3.13
C SER A 67 -2.98 5.54 -4.45
N VAL A 68 -3.44 4.29 -4.39
CA VAL A 68 -3.79 3.49 -5.59
C VAL A 68 -4.96 4.14 -6.33
N THR A 69 -6.02 4.50 -5.62
CA THR A 69 -7.17 5.19 -6.22
C THR A 69 -6.76 6.54 -6.81
N ARG A 70 -5.95 7.34 -6.10
CA ARG A 70 -5.41 8.61 -6.64
C ARG A 70 -4.61 8.39 -7.91
N HIS A 71 -3.77 7.35 -7.93
CA HIS A 71 -2.95 7.00 -9.08
C HIS A 71 -3.78 6.51 -10.27
N HIS A 72 -4.86 5.76 -10.02
CA HIS A 72 -5.83 5.39 -11.05
C HIS A 72 -6.48 6.62 -11.66
N LEU A 73 -7.00 7.54 -10.84
CA LEU A 73 -7.65 8.76 -11.31
C LEU A 73 -6.73 9.67 -12.12
N ALA A 74 -5.42 9.66 -11.85
CA ALA A 74 -4.44 10.46 -12.58
C ALA A 74 -3.99 9.87 -13.93
N GLN A 75 -4.37 8.62 -14.25
CA GLN A 75 -4.01 7.95 -15.51
C GLN A 75 -5.19 7.79 -16.49
N ILE A 76 -6.35 8.34 -16.14
CA ILE A 76 -7.56 8.43 -17.00
C ILE A 76 -7.56 9.81 -17.66
#